data_AF-Q4CL64-F1
#
_entry.id   AF-Q4CL64-F1
#
_cell.length_a   1.000
_cell.length_b   1.000
_cell.length_c   1.000
_cell.angle_alpha   90.00
_cell.angle_beta   90.00
_cell.angle_gamma   90.00
#
_symmetry.space_group_name_H-M   'P 1'
#
loop_
_entity.id
_entity.type
_entity.pdbx_description
1 polymer ?
#
loop_
_entity_poly.entity_id
_entity_poly.type
_entity_poly.pdbx_seq_one_letter_code
_entity_poly.pdbx_strand_id
1 'polypeptide(L)'
;VEQKAECILTISQESRLRRLGSARKFRYDAMLLFVSRHMAASNMEFLACTSSGDIESPSDGFTYTAARDVSVRCIFEPEHSPYYVIPRVYHFSDWEEIPFVLSLLCDTVIGGDDAQVHFRHLDPSCRVFQDMSSFTVDAELCRPVTATYQCRTPAGVSAYEGQCIRQQTWRSMRQMHLDDG
;
A
#
# COMPACT_ATOMS: atom_id res chain seq x y z
N VAL A 1 -19.64 -7.88 -16.12
CA VAL A 1 -18.80 -6.69 -16.33
C VAL A 1 -17.87 -6.67 -15.14
N GLU A 2 -16.58 -6.94 -15.33
CA GLU A 2 -15.63 -6.85 -14.22
C GLU A 2 -15.58 -5.38 -13.79
N GLN A 3 -15.82 -5.13 -12.50
CA GLN A 3 -16.03 -3.78 -12.00
C GLN A 3 -14.68 -3.15 -11.69
N LYS A 4 -14.47 -1.93 -12.20
CA LYS A 4 -13.32 -1.11 -11.82
C LYS A 4 -13.46 -0.71 -10.35
N ALA A 5 -12.37 -0.72 -9.61
CA ALA A 5 -12.34 -0.29 -8.22
C ALA A 5 -11.64 1.07 -8.11
N GLU A 6 -12.30 2.03 -7.48
CA GLU A 6 -11.69 3.33 -7.18
C GLU A 6 -11.11 3.32 -5.76
N CYS A 7 -9.85 3.73 -5.65
CA CYS A 7 -9.11 3.67 -4.41
C CYS A 7 -8.38 4.98 -4.08
N ILE A 8 -8.34 5.31 -2.79
CA ILE A 8 -7.40 6.26 -2.22
C ILE A 8 -6.41 5.49 -1.36
N LEU A 9 -5.14 5.58 -1.73
CA LEU A 9 -4.01 5.02 -0.99
C LEU A 9 -3.32 6.14 -0.23
N THR A 10 -2.94 5.91 1.02
CA THR A 10 -2.17 6.89 1.81
C THR A 10 -1.08 6.22 2.61
N ILE A 11 0.15 6.69 2.45
CA ILE A 11 1.29 6.35 3.31
C ILE A 11 1.43 7.40 4.40
N SER A 12 1.55 6.94 5.64
CA SER A 12 1.58 7.78 6.84
C SER A 12 2.79 7.46 7.70
N GLN A 13 3.46 8.50 8.20
CA GLN A 13 4.49 8.42 9.24
C GLN A 13 3.89 8.65 10.63
N GLU A 14 4.57 8.14 11.66
CA GLU A 14 4.21 8.42 13.04
C GLU A 14 4.13 9.94 13.29
N SER A 15 3.08 10.37 13.98
CA SER A 15 2.92 11.79 14.33
C SER A 15 4.03 12.23 15.29
N ARG A 16 4.80 13.23 14.88
CA ARG A 16 5.90 13.78 15.68
C ARG A 16 5.42 14.83 16.70
N LEU A 17 4.12 15.15 16.75
CA LEU A 17 3.53 16.08 17.72
C LEU A 17 3.75 15.65 19.18
N ARG A 18 3.89 14.35 19.44
CA ARG A 18 4.18 13.85 20.80
C ARG A 18 5.62 14.09 21.26
N ARG A 19 6.52 14.56 20.38
CA ARG A 19 7.94 14.83 20.67
C ARG A 19 8.27 16.31 20.89
N LEU A 20 7.27 17.15 21.16
CA LEU A 20 7.46 18.55 21.58
C LEU A 20 8.32 18.58 22.87
N GLY A 21 9.63 18.77 22.72
CA GLY A 21 10.59 18.76 23.82
C GLY A 21 12.04 18.53 23.37
N SER A 22 12.26 17.93 22.20
CA SER A 22 13.60 17.83 21.61
C SER A 22 13.86 19.01 20.67
N ALA A 23 14.98 19.71 20.89
CA ALA A 23 15.42 20.89 20.14
C ALA A 23 15.78 20.63 18.66
N ARG A 24 15.78 19.38 18.18
CA ARG A 24 15.95 19.10 16.75
C ARG A 24 14.67 19.47 16.00
N LYS A 25 14.81 20.32 14.97
CA LYS A 25 13.77 20.51 13.93
C LYS A 25 13.49 19.14 13.28
N PHE A 26 12.48 18.43 13.77
CA PHE A 26 12.11 17.13 13.21
C PHE A 26 11.39 17.34 11.89
N ARG A 27 12.08 17.02 10.80
CA ARG A 27 11.48 16.96 9.47
C ARG A 27 10.96 15.55 9.23
N TYR A 28 9.76 15.46 8.66
CA TYR A 28 9.27 14.20 8.11
C TYR A 28 10.22 13.69 7.03
N ASP A 29 10.33 12.37 6.94
CA ASP A 29 11.07 11.73 5.85
C ASP A 29 10.30 11.91 4.54
N ALA A 30 11.01 11.94 3.43
CA ALA A 30 10.38 12.17 2.14
C ALA A 30 9.77 10.87 1.64
N MET A 31 8.49 10.87 1.25
CA MET A 31 7.76 9.66 0.88
C MET A 31 7.23 9.73 -0.55
N LEU A 32 7.02 8.55 -1.14
CA LEU A 32 6.42 8.36 -2.45
C LEU A 32 5.56 7.09 -2.40
N LEU A 33 4.32 7.17 -2.87
CA LEU A 33 3.57 5.99 -3.30
C LEU A 33 3.78 5.81 -4.80
N PHE A 34 4.25 4.62 -5.18
CA PHE A 34 4.37 4.21 -6.56
C PHE A 34 3.34 3.11 -6.82
N VAL A 35 2.58 3.22 -7.90
CA VAL A 35 1.61 2.19 -8.31
C VAL A 35 1.96 1.74 -9.72
N SER A 36 2.25 0.45 -9.91
CA SER A 36 2.32 -0.16 -11.24
C SER A 36 1.04 -0.88 -11.60
N ARG A 37 0.87 -1.08 -12.91
CA ARG A 37 -0.12 -1.96 -13.52
C ARG A 37 0.58 -2.98 -14.42
N HIS A 38 -0.01 -4.16 -14.51
CA HIS A 38 0.50 -5.20 -15.39
C HIS A 38 0.05 -4.98 -16.84
N MET A 39 0.98 -5.12 -17.77
CA MET A 39 0.74 -5.05 -19.21
C MET A 39 0.96 -6.42 -19.86
N ALA A 40 -0.13 -7.17 -20.07
CA ALA A 40 -0.11 -8.53 -20.59
C ALA A 40 0.59 -8.65 -21.95
N ALA A 41 0.46 -7.64 -22.83
CA ALA A 41 1.07 -7.64 -24.16
C ALA A 41 2.61 -7.73 -24.13
N SER A 42 3.25 -7.15 -23.11
CA SER A 42 4.71 -7.17 -22.92
C SER A 42 5.15 -8.06 -21.77
N ASN A 43 4.20 -8.60 -20.98
CA ASN A 43 4.45 -9.31 -19.73
C ASN A 43 5.37 -8.50 -18.78
N MET A 44 5.05 -7.23 -18.57
CA MET A 44 5.83 -6.30 -17.75
C MET A 44 4.91 -5.40 -16.93
N GLU A 45 5.44 -4.91 -15.82
CA GLU A 45 4.83 -3.87 -15.01
C GLU A 45 5.19 -2.50 -15.55
N PHE A 46 4.23 -1.58 -15.58
CA PHE A 46 4.42 -0.18 -15.96
C PHE A 46 3.82 0.75 -14.91
N LEU A 47 4.45 1.90 -14.71
CA LEU A 47 3.93 2.97 -13.86
C LEU A 47 2.51 3.35 -14.30
N ALA A 48 1.59 3.29 -13.34
CA ALA A 48 0.20 3.74 -13.50
C ALA A 48 0.00 5.14 -12.93
N CYS A 49 0.42 5.36 -11.68
CA CYS A 49 0.31 6.62 -10.95
C CYS A 49 1.40 6.69 -9.87
N THR A 50 1.89 7.90 -9.57
CA THR A 50 2.60 8.17 -8.32
C THR A 50 1.85 9.22 -7.49
N SER A 51 2.07 9.20 -6.17
CA SER A 51 1.62 10.29 -5.31
C SER A 51 2.29 11.60 -5.69
N SER A 52 1.54 12.69 -5.61
CA SER A 52 2.05 14.04 -5.76
C SER A 52 1.63 14.91 -4.56
N GLY A 53 2.01 16.19 -4.55
CA GLY A 53 1.53 17.15 -3.56
C GLY A 53 0.05 17.51 -3.70
N ASP A 54 -0.61 17.07 -4.78
CA ASP A 54 -2.03 17.30 -5.06
C ASP A 54 -2.69 15.98 -5.49
N ILE A 55 -3.59 15.47 -4.64
CA ILE A 55 -4.21 14.15 -4.85
C ILE A 55 -5.07 14.08 -6.13
N GLU A 56 -5.62 15.20 -6.59
CA GLU A 56 -6.42 15.26 -7.82
C GLU A 56 -5.54 15.33 -9.07
N SER A 57 -4.23 15.55 -8.89
CA SER A 57 -3.24 15.66 -9.96
C SER A 57 -2.08 14.67 -9.71
N PRO A 58 -2.32 13.34 -9.83
CA PRO A 58 -1.26 12.34 -9.70
C PRO A 58 -0.12 12.60 -10.71
N SER A 59 1.10 12.28 -10.32
CA SER A 59 2.31 12.54 -11.10
C SER A 59 2.74 11.30 -11.88
N ASP A 60 3.47 11.51 -12.98
CA ASP A 60 4.22 10.49 -13.71
C ASP A 60 5.71 10.44 -13.29
N GLY A 61 6.13 11.37 -12.43
CA GLY A 61 7.48 11.47 -11.91
C GLY A 61 7.67 10.84 -10.53
N PHE A 62 8.94 10.59 -10.18
CA PHE A 62 9.36 10.09 -8.87
C PHE A 62 9.59 11.25 -7.89
N THR A 63 8.54 12.02 -7.59
CA THR A 63 8.64 13.16 -6.69
C THR A 63 8.35 12.76 -5.25
N TYR A 64 9.40 12.74 -4.43
CA TYR A 64 9.28 12.47 -3.00
C TYR A 64 8.78 13.70 -2.23
N THR A 65 7.77 13.50 -1.40
CA THR A 65 7.15 14.57 -0.60
C THR A 65 7.42 14.36 0.89
N ALA A 66 8.05 15.34 1.54
CA ALA A 66 8.29 15.33 2.98
C ALA A 66 7.05 15.84 3.74
N ALA A 67 6.17 14.92 4.12
CA ALA A 67 4.93 15.20 4.85
C ALA A 67 4.61 14.06 5.82
N ARG A 68 3.68 14.28 6.76
CA ARG A 68 3.19 13.20 7.63
C ARG A 68 2.46 12.14 6.80
N ASP A 69 1.61 12.58 5.89
CA ASP A 69 0.70 11.77 5.10
C ASP A 69 0.89 12.16 3.63
N VAL A 70 1.01 11.17 2.75
CA VAL A 70 1.09 11.34 1.29
C VAL A 70 0.11 10.36 0.65
N SER A 71 -0.75 10.87 -0.24
CA SER A 71 -1.85 10.10 -0.81
C SER A 71 -1.81 10.07 -2.32
N VAL A 72 -2.48 9.09 -2.90
CA VAL A 72 -2.76 9.01 -4.33
C VAL A 72 -4.13 8.40 -4.56
N ARG A 73 -4.89 8.95 -5.50
CA ARG A 73 -6.13 8.38 -6.02
C ARG A 73 -5.80 7.57 -7.27
N CYS A 74 -6.22 6.31 -7.32
CA CYS A 74 -6.00 5.46 -8.50
C CYS A 74 -7.25 4.62 -8.78
N ILE A 75 -7.46 4.30 -10.06
CA ILE A 75 -8.53 3.43 -10.54
C ILE A 75 -7.89 2.11 -10.95
N PHE A 76 -8.38 1.02 -10.39
CA PHE A 76 -7.91 -0.34 -10.67
C PHE A 76 -8.85 -1.02 -11.65
N GLU A 77 -8.33 -1.24 -12.85
CA GLU A 77 -9.03 -1.93 -13.93
C GLU A 77 -8.61 -3.41 -13.96
N PRO A 78 -9.56 -4.36 -13.91
CA PRO A 78 -9.27 -5.80 -13.87
C PRO A 78 -8.33 -6.29 -14.97
N GLU A 79 -8.46 -5.75 -16.18
CA GLU A 79 -7.63 -6.06 -17.35
C GLU A 79 -6.12 -5.78 -17.18
N HIS A 80 -5.77 -5.00 -16.17
CA HIS A 80 -4.39 -4.61 -15.84
C HIS A 80 -3.91 -5.19 -14.52
N SER A 81 -4.64 -6.15 -13.96
CA SER A 81 -4.21 -6.89 -12.78
C SER A 81 -3.01 -7.81 -13.08
N PRO A 82 -2.09 -8.01 -12.13
CA PRO A 82 -2.04 -7.37 -10.82
C PRO A 82 -1.54 -5.92 -10.88
N TYR A 83 -1.87 -5.15 -9.85
CA TYR A 83 -1.22 -3.88 -9.55
C TYR A 83 -0.28 -4.05 -8.36
N TYR A 84 0.85 -3.34 -8.37
CA TYR A 84 1.74 -3.25 -7.22
C TYR A 84 1.71 -1.85 -6.64
N VAL A 85 1.29 -1.74 -5.38
CA VAL A 85 1.39 -0.51 -4.58
C VAL A 85 2.65 -0.60 -3.74
N ILE A 86 3.61 0.27 -4.03
CA ILE A 86 4.96 0.23 -3.47
C ILE A 86 5.19 1.51 -2.66
N PRO A 87 5.00 1.46 -1.32
CA PRO A 87 5.35 2.56 -0.44
C PRO A 87 6.87 2.70 -0.39
N ARG A 88 7.35 3.93 -0.59
CA ARG A 88 8.78 4.27 -0.51
C ARG A 88 8.96 5.42 0.48
N VAL A 89 9.85 5.22 1.43
CA VAL A 89 10.29 6.26 2.38
C VAL A 89 11.77 6.48 2.15
N TYR A 90 12.13 7.68 1.74
CA TYR A 90 13.51 8.12 1.61
C TYR A 90 13.97 8.70 2.95
N HIS A 91 14.94 8.03 3.56
CA HIS A 91 15.59 8.48 4.78
C HIS A 91 17.09 8.60 4.56
N PHE A 92 17.72 9.54 5.24
CA PHE A 92 19.14 9.82 5.09
C PHE A 92 20.05 8.76 5.74
N SER A 93 19.47 7.83 6.50
CA SER A 93 20.19 6.71 7.10
C SER A 93 19.73 5.41 6.47
N ASP A 94 20.61 4.76 5.71
CA ASP A 94 20.33 3.51 5.00
C ASP A 94 20.16 2.29 5.93
N TRP A 95 20.32 2.47 7.25
CA TRP A 95 20.52 1.37 8.21
C TRP A 95 19.34 1.14 9.16
N GLU A 96 18.26 1.91 9.06
CA GLU A 96 17.14 1.82 9.98
C GLU A 96 15.85 1.45 9.24
N GLU A 97 15.14 0.43 9.74
CA GLU A 97 13.78 0.15 9.30
C GLU A 97 12.86 1.29 9.71
N ILE A 98 12.18 1.89 8.74
CA ILE A 98 11.33 3.05 8.99
C ILE A 98 9.89 2.58 9.12
N PRO A 99 9.24 2.79 10.27
CA PRO A 99 7.83 2.45 10.42
C PRO A 99 6.96 3.37 9.57
N PHE A 100 6.04 2.78 8.84
CA PHE A 100 4.97 3.49 8.12
C PHE A 100 3.66 2.73 8.25
N VAL A 101 2.55 3.43 8.01
CA VAL A 101 1.24 2.82 7.82
C VAL A 101 0.80 3.08 6.39
N LEU A 102 0.40 2.03 5.68
CA LEU A 102 -0.30 2.14 4.40
C LEU A 102 -1.78 1.92 4.63
N SER A 103 -2.59 2.89 4.25
CA SER A 103 -4.05 2.79 4.29
C SER A 103 -4.63 2.73 2.89
N LEU A 104 -5.74 2.01 2.77
CA LEU A 104 -6.51 1.80 1.55
C LEU A 104 -7.97 2.11 1.86
N LEU A 105 -8.52 3.11 1.17
CA LEU A 105 -9.95 3.34 1.08
C LEU A 105 -10.39 2.94 -0.32
N CYS A 106 -11.34 2.02 -0.42
CA CYS A 106 -11.82 1.46 -1.69
C CYS A 106 -13.34 1.54 -1.74
N ASP A 107 -13.90 1.82 -2.91
CA ASP A 107 -15.35 1.76 -3.16
C ASP A 107 -15.89 0.32 -3.28
N THR A 108 -14.98 -0.65 -3.39
CA THR A 108 -15.24 -2.07 -3.58
C THR A 108 -14.81 -2.87 -2.34
N VAL A 109 -15.55 -3.95 -2.04
CA VAL A 109 -15.25 -4.81 -0.88
C VAL A 109 -13.96 -5.59 -1.11
N ILE A 110 -12.95 -5.31 -0.29
CA ILE A 110 -11.66 -5.99 -0.34
C ILE A 110 -11.70 -7.36 0.34
N GLY A 111 -11.01 -8.32 -0.27
CA GLY A 111 -10.79 -9.67 0.25
C GLY A 111 -11.83 -10.69 -0.20
N GLY A 112 -12.74 -10.30 -1.09
CA GLY A 112 -13.66 -11.18 -1.81
C GLY A 112 -13.12 -11.54 -3.20
N ASP A 113 -14.02 -11.91 -4.12
CA ASP A 113 -13.65 -12.28 -5.49
C ASP A 113 -13.37 -11.05 -6.37
N ASP A 114 -14.06 -9.93 -6.12
CA ASP A 114 -13.97 -8.73 -6.96
C ASP A 114 -12.66 -7.94 -6.78
N ALA A 115 -12.12 -7.94 -5.56
CA ALA A 115 -10.90 -7.20 -5.24
C ALA A 115 -10.12 -7.90 -4.12
N GLN A 116 -8.85 -8.18 -4.37
CA GLN A 116 -7.97 -8.85 -3.42
C GLN A 116 -6.72 -8.01 -3.16
N VAL A 117 -6.31 -7.95 -1.90
CA VAL A 117 -5.06 -7.31 -1.47
C VAL A 117 -4.17 -8.36 -0.86
N HIS A 118 -3.00 -8.54 -1.46
CA HIS A 118 -1.98 -9.50 -1.01
C HIS A 118 -0.72 -8.73 -0.59
N PHE A 119 -0.14 -9.10 0.53
CA PHE A 119 1.09 -8.51 1.02
C PHE A 119 2.29 -9.22 0.42
N ARG A 120 3.18 -8.45 -0.20
CA ARG A 120 4.33 -8.96 -0.93
C ARG A 120 5.59 -8.24 -0.50
N HIS A 121 6.70 -8.99 -0.53
CA HIS A 121 8.04 -8.45 -0.43
C HIS A 121 8.68 -8.52 -1.82
N LEU A 122 9.03 -7.34 -2.37
CA LEU A 122 9.83 -7.22 -3.59
C LEU A 122 11.31 -7.21 -3.23
N ASP A 123 12.11 -7.98 -3.95
CA ASP A 123 13.56 -8.02 -3.76
C ASP A 123 14.21 -6.65 -4.06
N PRO A 124 15.18 -6.17 -3.27
CA PRO A 124 15.86 -4.89 -3.50
C PRO A 124 16.54 -4.75 -4.87
N SER A 125 16.85 -5.87 -5.54
CA SER A 125 17.38 -5.86 -6.91
C SER A 125 16.33 -5.49 -7.97
N CYS A 126 15.04 -5.49 -7.62
CA CYS A 126 13.96 -5.12 -8.53
C CYS A 126 14.17 -3.69 -9.06
N ARG A 127 14.02 -3.52 -10.38
CA ARG A 127 14.30 -2.27 -11.08
C ARG A 127 13.43 -1.09 -10.64
N VAL A 128 12.27 -1.34 -10.04
CA VAL A 128 11.42 -0.28 -9.47
C VAL A 128 12.13 0.54 -8.40
N PHE A 129 13.08 -0.07 -7.68
CA PHE A 129 13.89 0.63 -6.66
C PHE A 129 15.03 1.46 -7.24
N GLN A 130 15.23 1.41 -8.57
CA GLN A 130 16.18 2.23 -9.33
C GLN A 130 15.45 3.33 -10.12
N ASP A 131 14.25 3.73 -9.67
CA ASP A 131 13.39 4.74 -10.32
C ASP A 131 13.05 4.42 -11.78
N MET A 132 12.91 3.13 -12.10
CA MET A 132 12.47 2.69 -13.43
C MET A 132 10.94 2.64 -13.49
N SER A 133 10.35 3.27 -14.50
CA SER A 133 8.91 3.27 -14.74
C SER A 133 8.36 1.95 -15.30
N SER A 134 9.24 1.01 -15.66
CA SER A 134 8.86 -0.32 -16.14
C SER A 134 9.82 -1.39 -15.62
N PHE A 135 9.30 -2.54 -15.24
CA PHE A 135 10.07 -3.64 -14.66
C PHE A 135 9.35 -4.97 -14.84
N THR A 136 10.06 -6.07 -14.59
CA THR A 136 9.49 -7.42 -14.54
C THR A 136 9.35 -7.84 -13.08
N VAL A 137 8.32 -8.62 -12.80
CA VAL A 137 8.15 -9.30 -11.52
C VAL A 137 7.99 -10.79 -11.78
N ASP A 138 8.77 -11.59 -11.06
CA ASP A 138 8.66 -13.04 -11.07
C ASP A 138 8.54 -13.57 -9.62
N ALA A 139 8.41 -14.88 -9.49
CA ALA A 139 8.24 -15.54 -8.20
C ALA A 139 9.48 -15.45 -7.29
N GLU A 140 10.67 -15.24 -7.85
CA GLU A 140 11.91 -15.09 -7.08
C GLU A 140 12.02 -13.67 -6.53
N LEU A 141 11.66 -12.68 -7.34
CA LEU A 141 11.68 -11.26 -6.98
C LEU A 141 10.51 -10.85 -6.09
N CYS A 142 9.37 -11.56 -6.10
CA CYS A 142 8.16 -11.17 -5.38
C CYS A 142 7.56 -12.33 -4.57
N ARG A 143 7.88 -12.38 -3.28
CA ARG A 143 7.40 -13.42 -2.36
C ARG A 143 6.25 -12.93 -1.47
N PRO A 144 5.30 -13.81 -1.07
CA PRO A 144 4.32 -13.50 -0.04
C PRO A 144 5.01 -13.13 1.30
N VAL A 145 4.42 -12.21 2.05
CA VAL A 145 4.85 -11.86 3.42
C VAL A 145 3.64 -11.73 4.34
N THR A 146 3.83 -12.02 5.62
CA THR A 146 2.81 -11.78 6.64
C THR A 146 2.91 -10.35 7.14
N ALA A 147 1.78 -9.65 7.24
CA ALA A 147 1.69 -8.30 7.78
C ALA A 147 0.51 -8.20 8.77
N THR A 148 0.63 -7.24 9.69
CA THR A 148 -0.49 -6.82 10.53
C THR A 148 -1.33 -5.78 9.80
N TYR A 149 -2.65 -5.88 9.89
CA TYR A 149 -3.56 -4.94 9.27
C TYR A 149 -4.82 -4.73 10.11
N GLN A 150 -5.52 -3.62 9.85
CA GLN A 150 -6.76 -3.29 10.52
C GLN A 150 -7.87 -3.08 9.50
N CYS A 151 -9.05 -3.61 9.79
CA CYS A 151 -10.24 -3.40 8.97
C CYS A 151 -11.35 -2.78 9.81
N ARG A 152 -12.12 -1.88 9.19
CA ARG A 152 -13.40 -1.44 9.75
C ARG A 152 -14.42 -2.57 9.59
N THR A 153 -15.09 -2.89 10.68
CA THR A 153 -16.18 -3.86 10.77
C THR A 153 -17.40 -3.17 11.38
N PRO A 154 -18.61 -3.76 11.30
CA PRO A 154 -19.77 -3.23 12.01
C PRO A 154 -19.57 -3.09 13.53
N ALA A 155 -18.64 -3.85 14.13
CA ALA A 155 -18.32 -3.82 15.55
C ALA A 155 -17.23 -2.80 15.93
N GLY A 156 -16.62 -2.10 14.96
CA GLY A 156 -15.54 -1.15 15.18
C GLY A 156 -14.33 -1.40 14.27
N VAL A 157 -13.12 -1.27 14.81
CA VAL A 157 -11.88 -1.59 14.09
C VAL A 157 -11.30 -2.86 14.70
N SER A 158 -11.08 -3.87 13.87
CA SER A 158 -10.47 -5.14 14.27
C SER A 158 -9.07 -5.24 13.67
N ALA A 159 -8.12 -5.77 14.45
CA ALA A 159 -6.76 -6.04 14.01
C ALA A 159 -6.61 -7.51 13.60
N TYR A 160 -5.81 -7.74 12.57
CA TYR A 160 -5.56 -9.04 11.97
C TYR A 160 -4.08 -9.18 11.62
N GLU A 161 -3.67 -10.41 11.35
CA GLU A 161 -2.37 -10.75 10.81
C GLU A 161 -2.55 -11.80 9.71
N GLY A 162 -1.83 -11.65 8.60
CA GLY A 162 -1.89 -12.60 7.50
C GLY A 162 -1.14 -12.13 6.25
N GLN A 163 -1.23 -12.91 5.17
CA GLN A 163 -0.60 -12.60 3.88
C GLN A 163 -1.51 -11.85 2.90
N CYS A 164 -2.78 -11.68 3.25
CA CYS A 164 -3.77 -10.95 2.47
C CYS A 164 -4.88 -10.40 3.38
N ILE A 165 -5.61 -9.41 2.87
CA ILE A 165 -6.86 -8.95 3.48
C ILE A 165 -7.96 -9.94 3.10
N ARG A 166 -8.63 -10.52 4.11
CA ARG A 166 -9.75 -11.46 3.90
C ARG A 166 -11.09 -10.77 4.10
N GLN A 167 -12.06 -11.07 3.25
CA GLN A 167 -13.44 -10.60 3.44
C GLN A 167 -13.98 -11.14 4.77
N GLN A 168 -14.38 -10.22 5.62
CA GLN A 168 -14.97 -10.56 6.91
C GLN A 168 -16.47 -10.83 6.70
N THR A 169 -16.82 -12.10 6.46
CA THR A 169 -18.23 -12.50 6.47
C THR A 169 -18.69 -12.69 7.90
N TRP A 170 -19.96 -12.33 8.17
CA TRP A 170 -20.59 -12.42 9.50
C TRP A 170 -20.45 -13.80 10.18
N ARG A 171 -20.22 -14.87 9.41
CA ARG A 171 -20.00 -16.23 9.92
C ARG A 171 -18.67 -16.39 10.65
N SER A 172 -17.60 -15.75 10.17
CA SER A 172 -16.27 -15.86 10.79
C SER A 172 -16.19 -15.17 12.16
N MET A 173 -16.99 -14.12 12.41
CA MET A 173 -17.02 -13.44 13.72
C MET A 173 -17.62 -14.28 14.84
N ARG A 174 -18.54 -15.21 14.54
CA ARG A 174 -19.10 -16.10 15.57
C ARG A 174 -18.11 -17.15 16.06
N GLN A 175 -17.15 -17.56 15.23
CA GLN A 175 -16.15 -18.56 15.63
C GLN A 175 -15.22 -17.99 16.73
N MET A 176 -14.80 -16.72 16.62
CA MET A 176 -13.94 -16.10 17.64
C MET A 176 -14.63 -15.87 18.99
N HIS A 177 -15.95 -15.66 19.02
CA HIS A 177 -16.68 -15.50 20.29
C HIS A 177 -17.01 -16.83 20.99
N LEU A 178 -16.79 -17.98 20.33
CA LEU A 178 -17.02 -19.30 20.93
C LEU A 178 -15.77 -19.89 21.58
N ASP A 179 -14.57 -19.41 21.23
CA ASP A 179 -13.31 -19.90 21.81
C ASP A 179 -12.93 -19.16 23.12
N ASP A 180 -13.65 -18.10 23.50
CA ASP A 180 -13.48 -17.35 24.75
C ASP A 180 -14.54 -17.70 25.84
N GLY A 181 -15.18 -18.88 25.73
CA GLY A 181 -16.26 -19.35 26.63
C GLY A 181 -15.91 -20.54 27.50
#